data_AF-A0A2E8K649-F1
#
_entry.id   AF-A0A2E8K649-F1
#
_cell.length_a   1.000
_cell.length_b   1.000
_cell.length_c   1.000
_cell.angle_alpha   90.00
_cell.angle_beta   90.00
_cell.angle_gamma   90.00
#
_symmetry.space_group_name_H-M   'P 1'
#
loop_
_entity.id
_entity.type
_entity.pdbx_description
1 polymer ?
#
loop_
_entity_poly.entity_id
_entity_poly.type
_entity_poly.pdbx_seq_one_letter_code
_entity_poly.pdbx_strand_id
1 'polypeptide(L)'
;MFFRSSKIDRASFEQATGWELKDQTACKGDICIPLAAEPGVEVDLHQISAEIGLPLVSEPEHELWTLGSGIFGAHTLSSAKCPDLVLPDLEGREFDLSSLLGQKVLVYAWAPY
;
A
#
# COMPACT_ATOMS: atom_id res chain seq x y z
N MET A 1 2.31 -1.87 8.15
CA MET A 1 2.83 -3.13 8.74
C MET A 1 3.85 -2.78 9.80
N PHE A 2 3.97 -3.54 10.89
CA PHE A 2 4.84 -3.22 12.03
C PHE A 2 5.81 -4.36 12.33
N PHE A 3 7.07 -4.03 12.61
CA PHE A 3 8.15 -4.97 12.92
C PHE A 3 8.97 -4.49 14.13
N ARG A 4 9.61 -5.44 14.81
CA ARG A 4 10.45 -5.22 16.00
C ARG A 4 11.95 -5.20 15.73
N SER A 5 12.36 -5.38 14.47
CA SER A 5 13.74 -5.43 14.04
C SER A 5 13.86 -4.87 12.63
N SER A 6 15.01 -4.29 12.29
CA SER A 6 15.36 -3.89 10.93
C SER A 6 15.66 -5.09 10.02
N LYS A 7 15.99 -6.23 10.60
CA LYS A 7 16.19 -7.50 9.89
C LYS A 7 15.14 -8.51 10.35
N ILE A 8 14.40 -9.05 9.40
CA ILE A 8 13.34 -10.04 9.66
C ILE A 8 13.55 -11.24 8.77
N ASP A 9 12.96 -12.37 9.14
CA ASP A 9 12.95 -13.53 8.24
C ASP A 9 12.09 -13.24 7.01
N ARG A 10 12.48 -13.85 5.90
CA ARG A 10 11.80 -13.70 4.61
C ARG A 10 10.32 -14.07 4.68
N ALA A 11 9.95 -15.13 5.39
CA ALA A 11 8.54 -15.55 5.45
C ALA A 11 7.66 -14.49 6.15
N SER A 12 8.15 -13.87 7.22
CA SER A 12 7.48 -12.75 7.89
C SER A 12 7.30 -11.54 6.98
N PHE A 13 8.32 -11.22 6.17
CA PHE A 13 8.22 -10.15 5.18
C PHE A 13 7.14 -10.45 4.13
N GLU A 14 7.17 -11.64 3.54
CA GLU A 14 6.25 -12.04 2.48
C GLU A 14 4.80 -12.11 3.00
N GLN A 15 4.59 -12.66 4.19
CA GLN A 15 3.27 -12.74 4.83
C GLN A 15 2.70 -11.36 5.17
N ALA A 16 3.53 -10.44 5.67
CA ALA A 16 3.07 -9.11 6.07
C ALA A 16 2.75 -8.21 4.87
N THR A 17 3.54 -8.32 3.80
CA THR A 17 3.52 -7.38 2.68
C THR A 17 2.77 -7.89 1.44
N GLY A 18 2.62 -9.21 1.32
CA GLY A 18 2.12 -9.89 0.13
C GLY A 18 3.06 -9.82 -1.07
N TRP A 19 4.31 -9.40 -0.86
CA TRP A 19 5.37 -9.51 -1.86
C TRP A 19 6.04 -10.88 -1.71
N GLU A 20 6.30 -11.55 -2.81
CA GLU A 20 7.07 -12.78 -2.88
C GLU A 20 8.48 -12.44 -3.36
N LEU A 21 9.49 -12.77 -2.55
CA LEU A 21 10.87 -12.66 -2.97
C LEU A 21 11.21 -13.94 -3.70
N LYS A 22 11.76 -13.89 -4.92
CA LYS A 22 12.17 -15.11 -5.64
C LYS A 22 13.30 -14.79 -6.61
N ASP A 23 14.36 -15.60 -6.56
CA ASP A 23 15.57 -15.38 -7.35
C ASP A 23 16.05 -13.93 -7.17
N GLN A 24 16.33 -13.17 -8.22
CA GLN A 24 16.70 -11.74 -8.11
C GLN A 24 15.50 -10.81 -8.33
N THR A 25 14.31 -11.19 -7.86
CA THR A 25 13.08 -10.42 -8.06
C THR A 25 12.20 -10.39 -6.81
N ALA A 26 11.41 -9.33 -6.67
CA ALA A 26 10.30 -9.24 -5.74
C ALA A 26 9.00 -9.04 -6.53
N CYS A 27 8.02 -9.92 -6.34
CA CYS A 27 6.77 -9.92 -7.09
C CYS A 27 5.54 -9.74 -6.20
N LYS A 28 4.52 -9.04 -6.69
CA LYS A 28 3.21 -8.92 -6.04
C LYS A 28 2.13 -8.86 -7.12
N GLY A 29 1.39 -9.97 -7.27
CA GLY A 29 0.49 -10.14 -8.41
C GLY A 29 1.27 -10.10 -9.73
N ASP A 30 0.86 -9.23 -10.64
CA ASP A 30 1.50 -9.08 -11.96
C ASP A 30 2.71 -8.12 -11.96
N ILE A 31 3.04 -7.51 -10.82
CA ILE A 31 4.15 -6.56 -10.69
C ILE A 31 5.37 -7.31 -10.17
N CYS A 32 6.48 -7.29 -10.92
CA CYS A 32 7.77 -7.82 -10.48
C CYS A 32 8.86 -6.75 -10.61
N ILE A 33 9.62 -6.55 -9.53
CA ILE A 33 10.70 -5.58 -9.45
C ILE A 33 12.03 -6.34 -9.32
N PRO A 34 13.01 -6.09 -10.21
CA PRO A 34 14.35 -6.66 -10.08
C PRO A 34 15.06 -6.15 -8.82
N LEU A 35 15.71 -7.06 -8.10
CA LEU A 35 16.54 -6.77 -6.93
C LEU A 35 18.01 -6.70 -7.32
N ALA A 36 18.81 -5.98 -6.55
CA ALA A 36 20.24 -5.86 -6.81
C ALA A 36 21.02 -7.16 -6.52
N ALA A 37 20.47 -8.02 -5.66
CA ALA A 37 21.03 -9.30 -5.29
C ALA A 37 19.91 -10.31 -4.96
N GLU A 38 20.27 -11.59 -4.90
CA GLU A 38 19.34 -12.62 -4.42
C GLU A 38 19.02 -12.37 -2.93
N PRO A 39 17.73 -12.33 -2.55
CA PRO A 39 17.31 -12.12 -1.19
C PRO A 39 17.67 -13.33 -0.35
N GLY A 40 18.35 -13.06 0.77
CA GLY A 40 18.76 -14.08 1.74
C GLY A 40 17.60 -14.62 2.59
N VAL A 41 17.97 -15.39 3.62
CA VAL A 41 17.01 -15.89 4.63
C VAL A 41 16.49 -14.76 5.51
N GLU A 42 17.35 -13.78 5.80
CA GLU A 42 17.00 -12.53 6.45
C GLU A 42 16.88 -11.41 5.41
N VAL A 43 15.85 -10.59 5.58
CA VAL A 43 15.54 -9.42 4.77
C VAL A 43 15.84 -8.18 5.60
N ASP A 44 16.72 -7.33 5.08
CA ASP A 44 16.94 -5.99 5.63
C ASP A 44 15.84 -5.05 5.13
N LEU A 45 15.04 -4.52 6.07
CA LEU A 45 13.90 -3.68 5.77
C LEU A 45 14.32 -2.37 5.08
N HIS A 46 15.46 -1.78 5.43
CA HIS A 46 15.91 -0.54 4.78
C HIS A 46 16.27 -0.82 3.32
N GLN A 47 17.04 -1.88 3.07
CA GLN A 47 17.46 -2.25 1.73
C GLN A 47 16.26 -2.59 0.84
N ILE A 48 15.42 -3.54 1.27
CA ILE A 48 14.30 -4.00 0.43
C ILE A 48 13.30 -2.86 0.19
N SER A 49 13.02 -2.03 1.19
CA SER A 49 12.09 -0.91 1.06
C SER A 49 12.55 0.10 0.01
N ALA A 50 13.86 0.34 -0.11
CA ALA A 50 14.43 1.23 -1.10
C ALA A 50 14.41 0.61 -2.50
N GLU A 51 14.72 -0.68 -2.63
CA GLU A 51 14.75 -1.39 -3.91
C GLU A 51 13.36 -1.52 -4.55
N ILE A 52 12.33 -1.81 -3.75
CA ILE A 52 10.97 -2.04 -4.26
C ILE A 52 9.99 -0.90 -3.95
N GLY A 53 10.49 0.19 -3.36
CA GLY A 53 9.77 1.44 -3.11
C GLY A 53 8.64 1.35 -2.09
N LEU A 54 8.85 0.61 -1.01
CA LEU A 54 7.95 0.63 0.14
C LEU A 54 8.32 1.81 1.06
N PRO A 55 7.39 2.67 1.47
CA PRO A 55 7.65 3.66 2.51
C PRO A 55 8.05 2.96 3.81
N LEU A 56 9.21 3.31 4.36
CA LEU A 56 9.70 2.82 5.64
C LEU A 56 9.85 3.98 6.61
N VAL A 57 9.26 3.86 7.80
CA VAL A 57 9.54 4.73 8.95
C VAL A 57 10.08 3.85 10.06
N SER A 58 11.19 4.26 10.66
CA SER A 58 11.87 3.52 11.73
C SER A 58 12.11 4.41 12.94
N GLU A 59 11.93 3.85 14.12
CA GLU A 59 12.30 4.41 15.41
C GLU A 59 13.13 3.36 16.17
N PRO A 60 14.45 3.29 15.92
CA PRO A 60 15.31 2.25 16.47
C PRO A 60 15.39 2.27 18.01
N GLU A 61 15.24 3.43 18.65
CA GLU A 61 15.25 3.55 20.12
C GLU A 61 14.08 2.81 20.77
N HIS A 62 13.00 2.60 20.02
CA HIS A 62 11.80 1.90 20.46
C HIS A 62 11.63 0.52 19.80
N GLU A 63 12.66 0.03 19.11
CA GLU A 63 12.62 -1.23 18.34
C GLU A 63 11.38 -1.28 17.42
N LEU A 64 11.15 -0.20 16.66
CA LEU A 64 9.95 -0.07 15.83
C LEU A 64 10.31 0.23 14.38
N TRP A 65 9.82 -0.60 13.47
CA TRP A 65 9.87 -0.37 12.03
C TRP A 65 8.48 -0.51 11.43
N THR A 66 8.11 0.42 10.57
CA THR A 66 6.80 0.45 9.93
C THR A 66 6.95 0.53 8.43
N LEU A 67 6.43 -0.47 7.73
CA LEU A 67 6.35 -0.48 6.27
C LEU A 67 4.95 -0.10 5.82
N GLY A 68 4.88 0.92 4.98
CA GLY A 68 3.71 1.26 4.20
C GLY A 68 3.59 0.37 2.96
N SER A 69 2.39 0.33 2.36
CA SER A 69 2.25 -0.19 1.00
C SER A 69 2.97 0.75 0.04
N GLY A 70 4.00 0.26 -0.64
CA GLY A 70 4.63 0.98 -1.73
C GLY A 70 3.75 1.02 -2.95
N ILE A 71 3.90 2.10 -3.70
CA ILE A 71 3.14 2.38 -4.91
C ILE A 71 4.16 2.51 -6.04
N PHE A 72 4.68 1.38 -6.53
CA PHE A 72 5.39 1.39 -7.80
C PHE A 72 4.40 1.04 -8.93
N GLY A 73 4.17 2.00 -9.82
CA GLY A 73 3.56 1.77 -11.14
C GLY A 73 2.04 1.52 -11.20
N ALA A 74 1.38 1.18 -10.10
CA ALA A 74 -0.08 1.10 -10.06
C ALA A 74 -0.63 2.43 -9.53
N HIS A 75 -1.53 3.05 -10.28
CA HIS A 75 -2.55 3.89 -9.67
C HIS A 75 -3.05 3.15 -8.42
N THR A 76 -3.12 3.80 -7.25
CA THR A 76 -3.65 3.18 -6.01
C THR A 76 -4.99 2.47 -6.26
N LEU A 77 -5.72 2.93 -7.29
CA LEU A 77 -6.84 2.27 -7.91
C LEU A 77 -6.41 1.55 -9.20
N SER A 78 -6.62 0.24 -9.30
CA SER A 78 -6.39 -0.54 -10.53
C SER A 78 -7.20 -0.05 -11.75
N SER A 79 -8.20 0.80 -11.54
CA SER A 79 -8.93 1.51 -12.59
C SER A 79 -9.47 2.86 -12.08
N ALA A 80 -9.64 3.84 -12.97
CA ALA A 80 -10.33 5.10 -12.67
C ALA A 80 -11.87 4.97 -12.75
N LYS A 81 -12.42 3.76 -12.73
CA LYS A 81 -13.87 3.53 -12.78
C LYS A 81 -14.44 3.57 -11.37
N CYS A 82 -15.11 4.67 -11.04
CA CYS A 82 -15.94 4.72 -9.85
C CYS A 82 -17.15 3.77 -10.04
N PRO A 83 -17.47 2.89 -9.09
CA PRO A 83 -18.74 2.16 -9.11
C PRO A 83 -19.90 3.15 -8.98
N ASP A 84 -21.11 2.69 -9.30
CA ASP A 84 -22.30 3.48 -9.03
C ASP A 84 -22.54 3.54 -7.51
N LEU A 85 -22.27 4.69 -6.92
CA LEU A 85 -22.21 4.87 -5.47
C LEU A 85 -23.53 5.43 -4.95
N VAL A 86 -24.12 4.71 -4.00
CA VAL A 86 -25.24 5.17 -3.18
C VAL A 86 -24.71 5.43 -1.78
N LEU A 87 -24.79 6.69 -1.33
CA LEU A 87 -24.32 7.12 -0.01
C LEU A 87 -25.47 7.76 0.76
N PRO A 88 -25.53 7.62 2.10
CA PRO A 88 -26.50 8.37 2.89
C PRO A 88 -26.17 9.86 2.87
N ASP A 89 -27.19 10.70 2.78
CA ASP A 89 -27.08 12.13 3.05
C ASP A 89 -26.95 12.43 4.56
N LEU A 90 -26.91 13.71 4.93
CA LEU A 90 -26.81 14.13 6.33
C LEU A 90 -28.00 13.70 7.19
N GLU A 91 -29.15 13.44 6.56
CA GLU A 91 -30.37 12.92 7.19
C GLU A 91 -30.45 11.38 7.15
N GLY A 92 -29.43 10.71 6.63
CA GLY A 92 -29.36 9.25 6.53
C GLY A 92 -30.16 8.66 5.37
N ARG A 93 -30.66 9.47 4.44
CA ARG A 93 -31.42 9.00 3.27
C ARG A 93 -30.46 8.59 2.17
N GLU A 94 -30.76 7.48 1.50
CA GLU A 94 -29.97 7.03 0.36
C GLU A 94 -29.96 8.09 -0.76
N PHE A 95 -28.76 8.44 -1.21
CA PHE A 95 -28.51 9.38 -2.28
C PHE A 95 -27.60 8.73 -3.33
N ASP A 96 -28.10 8.64 -4.55
CA ASP A 96 -27.37 8.11 -5.69
C ASP A 96 -26.48 9.20 -6.31
N LEU A 97 -25.16 9.00 -6.31
CA LEU A 97 -24.22 9.96 -6.90
C LEU A 97 -24.38 10.09 -8.42
N SER A 98 -24.88 9.06 -9.12
CA SER A 98 -25.13 9.13 -10.56
C SER A 98 -26.23 10.13 -10.92
N SER A 99 -27.10 10.49 -9.97
CA SER A 99 -28.11 11.55 -10.16
C SER A 99 -27.49 12.93 -10.47
N LEU A 100 -26.21 13.12 -10.16
CA LEU A 100 -25.46 14.36 -10.40
C LEU A 100 -24.76 14.39 -11.77
N LEU A 101 -24.86 13.33 -12.59
CA LEU A 101 -24.24 13.30 -13.91
C LEU A 101 -24.73 14.47 -14.79
N GLY A 102 -23.78 15.16 -15.42
CA GLY A 102 -24.04 16.35 -16.24
C GLY A 102 -24.16 17.66 -15.46
N GLN A 103 -24.04 17.63 -14.12
CA GLN A 103 -24.06 18.82 -13.27
C GLN A 103 -22.65 19.25 -12.87
N LYS A 104 -22.46 20.54 -12.55
CA LYS A 104 -21.24 21.02 -11.90
C LYS A 104 -21.34 20.78 -10.40
N VAL A 105 -20.47 19.94 -9.86
CA VAL A 105 -20.51 19.51 -8.46
C VAL A 105 -19.22 19.93 -7.75
N LEU A 106 -19.33 20.39 -6.51
CA LEU A 106 -18.19 20.54 -5.59
C LEU A 106 -18.13 19.29 -4.70
N VAL A 107 -17.02 18.56 -4.76
CA VAL A 107 -16.74 17.46 -3.84
C VAL A 107 -15.87 18.00 -2.72
N TYR A 108 -16.35 17.91 -1.48
CA TYR A 108 -15.63 18.33 -0.28
C TYR A 108 -15.43 17.14 0.64
N ALA A 109 -14.18 16.73 0.83
CA ALA A 109 -13.79 15.67 1.75
C ALA A 109 -13.05 16.29 2.94
N TRP A 110 -13.49 15.93 4.15
CA TRP A 110 -12.92 16.41 5.41
C TRP A 110 -12.93 15.28 6.44
N ALA A 111 -11.93 15.28 7.31
CA ALA A 111 -11.90 14.50 8.53
C ALA A 111 -11.47 15.45 9.67
N PRO A 112 -12.09 15.36 10.86
CA PRO A 112 -11.69 16.18 12.00
C PRO A 112 -10.30 15.79 12.56
N TYR A 113 -9.76 14.62 12.17
CA TYR A 113 -8.49 14.06 12.61
C TYR A 113 -7.84 13.23 11.51
#